data_AF-A0A6L9K7K8-F1
#
_entry.id   AF-A0A6L9K7K8-F1
#
_cell.length_a   1.000
_cell.length_b   1.000
_cell.length_c   1.000
_cell.angle_alpha   90.00
_cell.angle_beta   90.00
_cell.angle_gamma   90.00
#
_symmetry.space_group_name_H-M   'P 1'
#
loop_
_entity.id
_entity.type
_entity.pdbx_description
1 polymer ?
#
loop_
_entity_poly.entity_id
_entity_poly.type
_entity_poly.pdbx_seq_one_letter_code
_entity_poly.pdbx_strand_id
1 'polypeptide(L)'
;MEKYAQIISSLTSEQKIDFLEKVLENSKELQSQFVLYFTNNQKDKISKAINFNEKVIEMANEYQETLEALDLNEPDYERYHNRNDRYYEEWEMAQEAVEEEVAELFQSFKIEMIGQISQGNIEMVMAQFTGLLIACYEADIDDDYDNLGDSQEYFSNCLKEIEKEIEIVINRTILNNKALSETIKDTMLCFRTGEANLFSTEIHDLIMTALLKNNSESCSTVYVDCKQNTNNIELFPNTYLQATRFVNAESWVSEAEKLCTLNVGVATELLNYQSTTDKSAFHKNAKLLFPLFENKLVNLIASAMDDDYDNEFSKKVLVYKTNAQYKIDDYKRLAGLLTRNERIQYIETHRNGYSYNFYIQMLEVEKMHTEILNFAKSYNGYLSNLTIIMCSIINKYPTDCFEISKTKIAESLEKNMGRNYYHEVAVLLKFLSSEETIINSVNAVVQEICILYSRRPALRDELRQIGLLKK
;
A
#
# COMPACT_ATOMS: atom_id res chain seq x y z
N MET A 1 -20.41 -22.35 -11.92
CA MET A 1 -19.74 -22.96 -13.10
C MET A 1 -20.39 -24.28 -13.55
N GLU A 2 -20.81 -25.19 -12.65
CA GLU A 2 -21.41 -26.49 -13.03
C GLU A 2 -22.59 -26.41 -14.01
N LYS A 3 -23.49 -25.42 -13.85
CA LYS A 3 -24.66 -25.24 -14.73
C LYS A 3 -24.30 -24.81 -16.16
N TYR A 4 -23.22 -24.05 -16.35
CA TYR A 4 -22.73 -23.62 -17.67
C TYR A 4 -22.10 -24.80 -18.43
N ALA A 5 -21.22 -25.55 -17.77
CA ALA A 5 -20.54 -26.69 -18.38
C ALA A 5 -21.53 -27.78 -18.82
N GLN A 6 -22.59 -28.02 -18.02
CA GLN A 6 -23.68 -28.93 -18.37
C GLN A 6 -24.50 -28.45 -19.58
N ILE A 7 -24.79 -27.15 -19.68
CA ILE A 7 -25.50 -26.60 -20.83
C ILE A 7 -24.63 -26.72 -22.09
N ILE A 8 -23.36 -26.29 -22.05
CA ILE A 8 -22.46 -26.39 -23.19
C ILE A 8 -22.26 -27.84 -23.64
N SER A 9 -22.12 -28.80 -22.73
CA SER A 9 -21.94 -30.20 -23.11
C SER A 9 -23.19 -30.81 -23.75
N SER A 10 -24.38 -30.29 -23.41
CA SER A 10 -25.65 -30.72 -24.02
C SER A 10 -25.94 -30.12 -25.40
N LEU A 11 -25.25 -29.05 -25.80
CA LEU A 11 -25.43 -28.39 -27.09
C LEU A 11 -24.69 -29.12 -28.22
N THR A 12 -25.30 -29.14 -29.40
CA THR A 12 -24.67 -29.58 -30.65
C THR A 12 -23.58 -28.61 -31.11
N SER A 13 -22.68 -29.06 -32.00
CA SER A 13 -21.67 -28.18 -32.60
C SER A 13 -22.29 -27.02 -33.36
N GLU A 14 -23.38 -27.24 -34.09
CA GLU A 14 -24.09 -26.19 -34.83
C GLU A 14 -24.66 -25.12 -33.89
N GLN A 15 -25.26 -25.51 -32.77
CA GLN A 15 -25.77 -24.55 -31.78
C GLN A 15 -24.66 -23.73 -31.12
N LYS A 16 -23.49 -24.35 -30.91
CA LYS A 16 -22.31 -23.66 -30.38
C LYS A 16 -21.75 -22.66 -31.39
N ILE A 17 -21.69 -23.04 -32.67
CA ILE A 17 -21.24 -22.18 -33.76
C ILE A 17 -22.21 -21.01 -33.96
N ASP A 18 -23.52 -21.25 -34.04
CA ASP A 18 -24.54 -20.18 -34.17
C ASP A 18 -24.46 -19.17 -33.02
N PHE A 19 -24.30 -19.65 -31.78
CA PHE A 19 -24.11 -18.76 -30.64
C PHE A 19 -22.79 -17.98 -30.73
N LEU A 20 -21.69 -18.64 -31.12
CA LEU A 20 -20.39 -17.98 -31.29
C LEU A 20 -20.44 -16.90 -32.37
N GLU A 21 -21.05 -17.19 -33.53
CA GLU A 21 -21.23 -16.23 -34.63
C GLU A 21 -22.01 -15.01 -34.14
N LYS A 22 -23.13 -15.22 -33.44
CA LYS A 22 -23.91 -14.11 -32.86
C LYS A 22 -23.11 -13.31 -31.83
N VAL A 23 -22.30 -13.96 -31.01
CA VAL A 23 -21.44 -13.26 -30.05
C VAL A 23 -20.36 -12.45 -30.76
N LEU A 24 -19.73 -13.02 -31.79
CA LEU A 24 -18.72 -12.34 -32.60
C LEU A 24 -19.31 -11.17 -33.38
N GLU A 25 -20.47 -11.32 -34.02
CA GLU A 25 -21.16 -10.23 -34.73
C GLU A 25 -21.43 -9.01 -33.83
N ASN A 26 -21.66 -9.23 -32.54
CA ASN A 26 -21.98 -8.19 -31.58
C ASN A 26 -20.77 -7.64 -30.81
N SER A 27 -19.55 -8.15 -31.04
CA SER A 27 -18.35 -7.68 -30.33
C SER A 27 -17.13 -7.59 -31.25
N LYS A 28 -16.74 -6.36 -31.60
CA LYS A 28 -15.50 -6.07 -32.36
C LYS A 28 -14.27 -6.58 -31.63
N GLU A 29 -14.26 -6.48 -30.31
CA GLU A 29 -13.15 -6.96 -29.48
C GLU A 29 -12.96 -8.48 -29.63
N LEU A 30 -14.05 -9.25 -29.53
CA LEU A 30 -13.99 -10.69 -29.71
C LEU A 30 -13.65 -11.09 -31.15
N GLN A 31 -14.08 -10.31 -32.15
CA GLN A 31 -13.65 -10.50 -33.54
C GLN A 31 -12.13 -10.34 -33.69
N SER A 32 -11.54 -9.28 -33.10
CA SER A 32 -10.09 -9.06 -33.12
C SER A 32 -9.34 -10.19 -32.41
N GLN A 33 -9.80 -10.59 -31.22
CA GLN A 33 -9.23 -11.72 -30.48
C GLN A 33 -9.29 -13.01 -31.32
N PHE A 34 -10.43 -13.29 -31.96
CA PHE A 34 -10.61 -14.47 -32.82
C PHE A 34 -9.62 -14.47 -33.99
N VAL A 35 -9.47 -13.35 -34.70
CA VAL A 35 -8.52 -13.24 -35.81
C VAL A 35 -7.10 -13.49 -35.33
N LEU A 36 -6.64 -12.75 -34.32
CA LEU A 36 -5.27 -12.88 -33.79
C LEU A 36 -4.99 -14.30 -33.26
N TYR A 37 -5.98 -14.92 -32.64
CA TYR A 37 -5.88 -16.28 -32.13
C TYR A 37 -5.51 -17.28 -33.22
N PHE A 38 -6.05 -17.14 -34.44
CA PHE A 38 -5.76 -18.07 -35.52
C PHE A 38 -4.64 -17.63 -36.47
N THR A 39 -4.38 -16.32 -36.62
CA THR A 39 -3.36 -15.81 -37.55
C THR A 39 -1.93 -15.85 -37.00
N ASN A 40 -1.74 -15.76 -35.68
CA ASN A 40 -0.39 -15.69 -35.08
C ASN A 40 0.42 -17.00 -35.17
N ASN A 41 -0.17 -18.09 -35.66
CA ASN A 41 0.46 -19.40 -35.75
C ASN A 41 1.36 -19.63 -36.99
N GLN A 42 1.43 -18.69 -37.95
CA GLN A 42 2.00 -18.94 -39.29
C GLN A 42 3.39 -18.34 -39.62
N LYS A 43 4.16 -17.76 -38.68
CA LYS A 43 5.49 -17.18 -38.98
C LYS A 43 6.64 -17.80 -38.16
N ASP A 44 7.83 -17.89 -38.76
CA ASP A 44 9.04 -18.55 -38.24
C ASP A 44 9.62 -17.92 -36.96
N LYS A 45 10.24 -18.76 -36.11
CA LYS A 45 10.64 -18.45 -34.72
C LYS A 45 11.79 -17.46 -34.54
N ILE A 46 12.76 -17.40 -35.47
CA ILE A 46 14.01 -16.62 -35.26
C ILE A 46 13.83 -15.14 -35.62
N SER A 47 12.92 -14.80 -36.52
CA SER A 47 12.68 -13.40 -36.92
C SER A 47 11.82 -12.60 -35.92
N LYS A 48 11.17 -13.26 -34.94
CA LYS A 48 10.28 -12.59 -33.97
C LYS A 48 11.01 -11.99 -32.77
N ALA A 49 12.00 -12.67 -32.20
CA ALA A 49 12.72 -12.16 -31.02
C ALA A 49 13.53 -10.88 -31.32
N ILE A 50 14.18 -10.82 -32.49
CA ILE A 50 14.86 -9.61 -32.97
C ILE A 50 13.84 -8.46 -33.16
N ASN A 51 12.66 -8.78 -33.70
CA ASN A 51 11.57 -7.82 -33.86
C ASN A 51 11.04 -7.29 -32.53
N PHE A 52 10.96 -8.14 -31.49
CA PHE A 52 10.51 -7.71 -30.16
C PHE A 52 11.44 -6.68 -29.52
N ASN A 53 12.76 -6.92 -29.50
CA ASN A 53 13.70 -5.96 -28.90
C ASN A 53 13.78 -4.66 -29.71
N GLU A 54 13.76 -4.73 -31.04
CA GLU A 54 13.66 -3.53 -31.90
C GLU A 54 12.41 -2.71 -31.57
N LYS A 55 11.29 -3.39 -31.34
CA LYS A 55 10.04 -2.75 -30.96
C LYS A 55 10.05 -2.17 -29.55
N VAL A 56 10.72 -2.82 -28.59
CA VAL A 56 10.94 -2.24 -27.25
C VAL A 56 11.72 -0.94 -27.36
N ILE A 57 12.77 -0.89 -28.19
CA ILE A 57 13.56 0.32 -28.43
C ILE A 57 12.70 1.41 -29.09
N GLU A 58 11.88 1.05 -30.09
CA GLU A 58 10.95 1.98 -30.74
C GLU A 58 10.01 2.63 -29.71
N MET A 59 9.37 1.81 -28.86
CA MET A 59 8.47 2.31 -27.81
C MET A 59 9.21 3.10 -26.74
N ALA A 60 10.42 2.69 -26.35
CA ALA A 60 11.22 3.42 -25.37
C ALA A 60 11.53 4.85 -25.84
N ASN A 61 11.96 5.00 -27.10
CA ASN A 61 12.24 6.32 -27.67
C ASN A 61 10.96 7.18 -27.75
N GLU A 62 9.84 6.62 -28.20
CA GLU A 62 8.56 7.36 -28.30
C GLU A 62 8.07 7.83 -26.93
N TYR A 63 8.12 6.97 -25.91
CA TYR A 63 7.74 7.35 -24.55
C TYR A 63 8.72 8.31 -23.92
N GLN A 64 10.03 8.16 -24.15
CA GLN A 64 11.05 9.06 -23.64
C GLN A 64 10.85 10.48 -24.21
N GLU A 65 10.71 10.61 -25.54
CA GLU A 65 10.43 11.90 -26.18
C GLU A 65 9.13 12.54 -25.62
N THR A 66 8.13 11.72 -25.30
CA THR A 66 6.87 12.20 -24.71
C THR A 66 7.04 12.67 -23.26
N LEU A 67 7.83 11.96 -22.45
CA LEU A 67 8.09 12.31 -21.06
C LEU A 67 8.97 13.57 -20.96
N GLU A 68 10.01 13.67 -21.79
CA GLU A 68 10.93 14.83 -21.85
C GLU A 68 10.25 16.09 -22.41
N ALA A 69 9.11 15.94 -23.10
CA ALA A 69 8.32 17.06 -23.59
C ALA A 69 7.37 17.66 -22.54
N LEU A 70 7.28 17.08 -21.34
CA LEU A 70 6.49 17.63 -20.24
C LEU A 70 7.17 18.90 -19.70
N ASP A 71 6.43 20.00 -19.62
CA ASP A 71 6.89 21.22 -18.96
C ASP A 71 6.48 21.19 -17.49
N LEU A 72 7.35 20.64 -16.65
CA LEU A 72 7.10 20.56 -15.21
C LEU A 72 7.34 21.90 -14.51
N ASN A 73 7.94 22.88 -15.19
CA ASN A 73 8.32 24.15 -14.62
C ASN A 73 7.22 25.22 -14.79
N GLU A 74 6.42 25.12 -15.85
CA GLU A 74 5.27 25.99 -16.12
C GLU A 74 3.98 25.17 -16.33
N PRO A 75 3.38 24.57 -15.28
CA PRO A 75 2.17 23.76 -15.42
C PRO A 75 0.97 24.58 -15.92
N ASP A 76 0.04 23.93 -16.61
CA ASP A 76 -1.18 24.54 -17.16
C ASP A 76 -2.20 24.81 -16.03
N TYR A 77 -2.03 25.95 -15.35
CA TYR A 77 -2.91 26.42 -14.29
C TYR A 77 -4.38 26.60 -14.73
N GLU A 78 -4.67 26.70 -16.03
CA GLU A 78 -6.06 26.79 -16.51
C GLU A 78 -6.80 25.44 -16.39
N ARG A 79 -6.06 24.34 -16.37
CA ARG A 79 -6.61 22.98 -16.23
C ARG A 79 -6.67 22.49 -14.78
N TYR A 80 -5.92 23.12 -13.88
CA TYR A 80 -5.89 22.74 -12.48
C TYR A 80 -7.28 22.82 -11.83
N HIS A 81 -7.71 21.71 -11.24
CA HIS A 81 -8.93 21.63 -10.46
C HIS A 81 -8.60 21.42 -8.98
N ASN A 82 -8.83 22.45 -8.17
CA ASN A 82 -8.61 22.38 -6.73
C ASN A 82 -9.43 21.22 -6.12
N ARG A 83 -8.72 20.20 -5.61
CA ARG A 83 -9.31 18.96 -5.07
C ARG A 83 -9.95 19.15 -3.69
N ASN A 84 -9.54 20.17 -2.95
CA ASN A 84 -9.99 20.43 -1.59
C ASN A 84 -10.34 21.92 -1.47
N ASP A 85 -11.58 22.30 -1.16
CA ASP A 85 -12.02 23.71 -0.96
C ASP A 85 -11.26 24.45 0.20
N ARG A 86 -9.94 24.53 0.14
CA ARG A 86 -8.99 25.12 1.09
C ARG A 86 -8.07 26.09 0.34
N TYR A 87 -7.44 26.99 1.10
CA TYR A 87 -6.38 27.85 0.59
C TYR A 87 -5.11 27.02 0.38
N TYR A 88 -4.46 27.22 -0.77
CA TYR A 88 -3.22 26.57 -1.17
C TYR A 88 -2.11 27.63 -1.35
N GLU A 89 -0.87 27.28 -0.99
CA GLU A 89 0.30 28.08 -1.38
C GLU A 89 0.64 27.83 -2.86
N GLU A 90 1.23 28.81 -3.55
CA GLU A 90 1.46 28.74 -5.02
C GLU A 90 2.30 27.54 -5.46
N TRP A 91 3.29 27.15 -4.66
CA TRP A 91 4.12 25.96 -4.93
C TRP A 91 3.32 24.66 -4.80
N GLU A 92 2.34 24.59 -3.89
CA GLU A 92 1.50 23.39 -3.71
C GLU A 92 0.51 23.26 -4.88
N MET A 93 0.04 24.38 -5.43
CA MET A 93 -0.78 24.37 -6.65
C MET A 93 0.02 23.94 -7.89
N ALA A 94 1.26 24.41 -8.03
CA ALA A 94 2.16 24.01 -9.11
C ALA A 94 2.46 22.51 -9.05
N GLN A 95 2.82 22.00 -7.87
CA GLN A 95 3.03 20.57 -7.64
C GLN A 95 1.78 19.75 -7.99
N GLU A 96 0.60 20.08 -7.44
CA GLU A 96 -0.62 19.31 -7.72
C GLU A 96 -1.00 19.35 -9.22
N ALA A 97 -0.77 20.47 -9.91
CA ALA A 97 -1.02 20.59 -11.35
C ALA A 97 -0.08 19.71 -12.18
N VAL A 98 1.22 19.71 -11.86
CA VAL A 98 2.22 18.83 -12.51
C VAL A 98 1.88 17.35 -12.27
N GLU A 99 1.55 16.99 -11.03
CA GLU A 99 1.13 15.62 -10.68
C GLU A 99 -0.11 15.18 -11.49
N GLU A 100 -1.07 16.08 -11.73
CA GLU A 100 -2.26 15.83 -12.53
C GLU A 100 -1.93 15.65 -14.03
N GLU A 101 -1.07 16.49 -14.60
CA GLU A 101 -0.63 16.35 -16.00
C GLU A 101 0.10 15.03 -16.25
N VAL A 102 1.03 14.65 -15.37
CA VAL A 102 1.72 13.36 -15.43
C VAL A 102 0.72 12.21 -15.28
N ALA A 103 -0.23 12.31 -14.35
CA ALA A 103 -1.24 11.27 -14.15
C ALA A 103 -2.14 11.10 -15.39
N GLU A 104 -2.53 12.18 -16.06
CA GLU A 104 -3.28 12.13 -17.33
C GLU A 104 -2.47 11.47 -18.45
N LEU A 105 -1.16 11.77 -18.54
CA LEU A 105 -0.28 11.15 -19.51
C LEU A 105 -0.18 9.63 -19.29
N PHE A 106 0.15 9.19 -18.07
CA PHE A 106 0.21 7.77 -17.73
C PHE A 106 -1.14 7.06 -17.89
N GLN A 107 -2.25 7.78 -17.63
CA GLN A 107 -3.59 7.28 -17.90
C GLN A 107 -3.81 7.01 -19.40
N SER A 108 -3.27 7.86 -20.28
CA SER A 108 -3.35 7.66 -21.73
C SER A 108 -2.60 6.40 -22.18
N PHE A 109 -1.36 6.20 -21.69
CA PHE A 109 -0.57 4.98 -21.96
C PHE A 109 -1.28 3.72 -21.47
N LYS A 110 -1.85 3.78 -20.26
CA LYS A 110 -2.65 2.69 -19.71
C LYS A 110 -3.85 2.34 -20.59
N ILE A 111 -4.61 3.33 -21.05
CA ILE A 111 -5.79 3.12 -21.91
C ILE A 111 -5.37 2.41 -23.20
N GLU A 112 -4.25 2.83 -23.79
CA GLU A 112 -3.72 2.20 -25.00
C GLU A 112 -3.36 0.73 -24.77
N MET A 113 -2.56 0.44 -23.73
CA MET A 113 -2.15 -0.91 -23.37
C MET A 113 -3.36 -1.81 -23.07
N ILE A 114 -4.34 -1.32 -22.31
CA ILE A 114 -5.60 -2.04 -22.04
C ILE A 114 -6.34 -2.33 -23.35
N GLY A 115 -6.37 -1.38 -24.29
CA GLY A 115 -6.94 -1.58 -25.62
C GLY A 115 -6.25 -2.72 -26.39
N GLN A 116 -4.92 -2.78 -26.34
CA GLN A 116 -4.14 -3.86 -26.98
C GLN A 116 -4.36 -5.22 -26.31
N ILE A 117 -4.41 -5.27 -24.96
CA ILE A 117 -4.73 -6.51 -24.21
C ILE A 117 -6.12 -6.99 -24.59
N SER A 118 -7.10 -6.11 -24.61
CA SER A 118 -8.50 -6.42 -24.96
C SER A 118 -8.60 -6.99 -26.38
N GLN A 119 -7.72 -6.57 -27.29
CA GLN A 119 -7.66 -7.13 -28.64
C GLN A 119 -6.90 -8.47 -28.73
N GLY A 120 -6.19 -8.88 -27.67
CA GLY A 120 -5.36 -10.10 -27.62
C GLY A 120 -3.90 -9.88 -28.04
N ASN A 121 -3.46 -8.63 -28.19
CA ASN A 121 -2.12 -8.28 -28.69
C ASN A 121 -1.09 -8.16 -27.55
N ILE A 122 -0.83 -9.28 -26.87
CA ILE A 122 0.06 -9.30 -25.69
C ILE A 122 1.51 -8.94 -26.05
N GLU A 123 1.98 -9.27 -27.25
CA GLU A 123 3.33 -8.92 -27.71
C GLU A 123 3.53 -7.40 -27.75
N MET A 124 2.56 -6.65 -28.31
CA MET A 124 2.60 -5.19 -28.29
C MET A 124 2.59 -4.65 -26.87
N VAL A 125 1.72 -5.17 -26.01
CA VAL A 125 1.59 -4.71 -24.62
C VAL A 125 2.89 -4.89 -23.86
N MET A 126 3.53 -6.06 -23.97
CA MET A 126 4.81 -6.30 -23.30
C MET A 126 5.93 -5.43 -23.86
N ALA A 127 5.93 -5.13 -25.17
CA ALA A 127 6.88 -4.21 -25.77
C ALA A 127 6.66 -2.77 -25.28
N GLN A 128 5.42 -2.28 -25.29
CA GLN A 128 5.03 -0.96 -24.78
C GLN A 128 5.38 -0.80 -23.30
N PHE A 129 5.03 -1.79 -22.49
CA PHE A 129 5.27 -1.73 -21.04
C PHE A 129 6.76 -1.78 -20.71
N THR A 130 7.55 -2.56 -21.46
CA THR A 130 9.02 -2.59 -21.32
C THR A 130 9.66 -1.30 -21.81
N GLY A 131 9.20 -0.76 -22.95
CA GLY A 131 9.69 0.51 -23.47
C GLY A 131 9.39 1.67 -22.51
N LEU A 132 8.18 1.72 -21.95
CA LEU A 132 7.80 2.73 -20.97
C LEU A 132 8.63 2.60 -19.69
N LEU A 133 8.93 1.38 -19.23
CA LEU A 133 9.84 1.17 -18.10
C LEU A 133 11.20 1.80 -18.36
N ILE A 134 11.81 1.53 -19.53
CA ILE A 134 13.11 2.09 -19.92
C ILE A 134 13.01 3.62 -19.95
N ALA A 135 12.02 4.17 -20.65
CA ALA A 135 11.79 5.61 -20.75
C ALA A 135 11.66 6.30 -19.38
N CYS A 136 10.96 5.68 -18.42
CA CYS A 136 10.80 6.23 -17.07
C CYS A 136 12.14 6.36 -16.31
N TYR A 137 13.14 5.53 -16.63
CA TYR A 137 14.46 5.58 -16.01
C TYR A 137 15.48 6.41 -16.80
N GLU A 138 15.30 6.54 -18.11
CA GLU A 138 16.28 7.18 -19.00
C GLU A 138 15.91 8.60 -19.43
N ALA A 139 14.64 9.00 -19.28
CA ALA A 139 14.20 10.35 -19.63
C ALA A 139 14.93 11.43 -18.83
N ASP A 140 15.44 12.44 -19.53
CA ASP A 140 16.07 13.63 -18.95
C ASP A 140 14.98 14.67 -18.62
N ILE A 141 14.47 14.62 -17.39
CA ILE A 141 13.35 15.43 -16.94
C ILE A 141 13.85 16.76 -16.35
N ASP A 142 13.35 17.86 -16.92
CA ASP A 142 13.56 19.21 -16.40
C ASP A 142 12.51 19.55 -15.33
N ASP A 143 12.89 19.40 -14.06
CA ASP A 143 12.09 19.73 -12.87
C ASP A 143 12.89 20.66 -11.93
N ASP A 144 13.20 21.87 -12.39
CA ASP A 144 13.99 22.87 -11.66
C ASP A 144 13.35 23.26 -10.31
N TYR A 145 12.03 23.09 -10.17
CA TYR A 145 11.27 23.42 -8.97
C TYR A 145 11.01 22.23 -8.03
N ASP A 146 11.51 21.03 -8.36
CA ASP A 146 11.35 19.82 -7.53
C ASP A 146 9.87 19.47 -7.29
N ASN A 147 9.02 19.70 -8.29
CA ASN A 147 7.57 19.48 -8.20
C ASN A 147 7.23 17.98 -8.04
N LEU A 148 7.96 17.10 -8.71
CA LEU A 148 7.79 15.64 -8.59
C LEU A 148 8.76 15.02 -7.58
N GLY A 149 9.76 15.77 -7.11
CA GLY A 149 10.86 15.22 -6.35
C GLY A 149 11.76 14.35 -7.24
N ASP A 150 11.94 13.09 -6.83
CA ASP A 150 12.56 12.10 -7.70
C ASP A 150 11.56 11.64 -8.79
N SER A 151 11.66 12.27 -9.96
CA SER A 151 10.81 11.97 -11.12
C SER A 151 10.84 10.48 -11.51
N GLN A 152 11.98 9.80 -11.38
CA GLN A 152 12.09 8.38 -11.69
C GLN A 152 11.31 7.53 -10.68
N GLU A 153 11.39 7.87 -9.39
CA GLU A 153 10.59 7.22 -8.35
C GLU A 153 9.09 7.46 -8.58
N TYR A 154 8.71 8.69 -8.93
CA TYR A 154 7.31 9.06 -9.23
C TYR A 154 6.76 8.24 -10.41
N PHE A 155 7.47 8.23 -11.54
CA PHE A 155 7.08 7.45 -12.72
C PHE A 155 7.03 5.93 -12.45
N SER A 156 7.99 5.41 -11.66
CA SER A 156 7.97 4.01 -11.22
C SER A 156 6.72 3.67 -10.41
N ASN A 157 6.22 4.61 -9.61
CA ASN A 157 4.97 4.43 -8.87
C ASN A 157 3.75 4.45 -9.80
N CYS A 158 3.72 5.35 -10.81
CA CYS A 158 2.68 5.33 -11.84
C CYS A 158 2.65 4.00 -12.61
N LEU A 159 3.81 3.44 -12.97
CA LEU A 159 3.91 2.12 -13.61
C LEU A 159 3.28 0.98 -12.79
N LYS A 160 3.46 0.99 -11.46
CA LYS A 160 2.85 0.01 -10.55
C LYS A 160 1.32 0.12 -10.52
N GLU A 161 0.75 1.30 -10.78
CA GLU A 161 -0.70 1.44 -10.90
C GLU A 161 -1.23 0.87 -12.21
N ILE A 162 -0.49 1.06 -13.31
CA ILE A 162 -0.82 0.48 -14.61
C ILE A 162 -0.82 -1.06 -14.53
N GLU A 163 0.19 -1.65 -13.88
CA GLU A 163 0.30 -3.12 -13.74
C GLU A 163 -0.94 -3.77 -13.11
N LYS A 164 -1.49 -3.20 -12.04
CA LYS A 164 -2.68 -3.72 -11.37
C LYS A 164 -3.91 -3.74 -12.28
N GLU A 165 -4.08 -2.71 -13.10
CA GLU A 165 -5.20 -2.63 -14.04
C GLU A 165 -5.00 -3.60 -15.22
N ILE A 166 -3.76 -3.74 -15.70
CA ILE A 166 -3.38 -4.73 -16.72
C ILE A 166 -3.71 -6.15 -16.23
N GLU A 167 -3.39 -6.51 -14.98
CA GLU A 167 -3.72 -7.82 -14.40
C GLU A 167 -5.23 -8.10 -14.47
N ILE A 168 -6.08 -7.12 -14.14
CA ILE A 168 -7.54 -7.27 -14.17
C ILE A 168 -8.05 -7.57 -15.58
N VAL A 169 -7.52 -6.88 -16.59
CA VAL A 169 -7.94 -7.06 -18.00
C VAL A 169 -7.45 -8.39 -18.56
N ILE A 170 -6.20 -8.78 -18.26
CA ILE A 170 -5.64 -10.08 -18.66
C ILE A 170 -6.55 -11.24 -18.24
N ASN A 171 -7.12 -11.18 -17.04
CA ASN A 171 -8.03 -12.20 -16.50
C ASN A 171 -9.35 -12.36 -17.30
N ARG A 172 -9.65 -11.48 -18.25
CA ARG A 172 -10.90 -11.47 -19.03
C ARG A 172 -10.68 -11.72 -20.53
N THR A 173 -9.44 -11.74 -21.00
CA THR A 173 -9.11 -11.84 -22.43
C THR A 173 -8.84 -13.30 -22.86
N ILE A 174 -9.29 -13.68 -24.06
CA ILE A 174 -8.94 -14.96 -24.68
C ILE A 174 -7.58 -14.81 -25.38
N LEU A 175 -6.59 -15.61 -24.96
CA LEU A 175 -5.21 -15.49 -25.42
C LEU A 175 -4.77 -16.72 -26.24
N ASN A 176 -3.95 -16.50 -27.27
CA ASN A 176 -3.30 -17.59 -28.00
C ASN A 176 -2.12 -18.15 -27.20
N ASN A 177 -2.21 -19.43 -26.82
CA ASN A 177 -1.27 -20.10 -25.93
C ASN A 177 0.16 -20.14 -26.50
N LYS A 178 0.31 -20.36 -27.81
CA LYS A 178 1.61 -20.42 -28.47
C LYS A 178 2.26 -19.04 -28.53
N ALA A 179 1.54 -18.05 -29.04
CA ALA A 179 2.01 -16.68 -29.14
C ALA A 179 2.39 -16.12 -27.77
N LEU A 180 1.56 -16.38 -26.75
CA LEU A 180 1.85 -15.96 -25.39
C LEU A 180 3.16 -16.55 -24.85
N SER A 181 3.36 -17.85 -25.04
CA SER A 181 4.60 -18.50 -24.58
C SER A 181 5.85 -18.00 -25.32
N GLU A 182 5.71 -17.55 -26.57
CA GLU A 182 6.78 -16.89 -27.34
C GLU A 182 7.05 -15.50 -26.76
N THR A 183 6.00 -14.67 -26.58
CA THR A 183 6.13 -13.32 -25.99
C THR A 183 6.78 -13.31 -24.61
N ILE A 184 6.40 -14.25 -23.72
CA ILE A 184 7.02 -14.38 -22.40
C ILE A 184 8.53 -14.64 -22.52
N LYS A 185 8.94 -15.53 -23.44
CA LYS A 185 10.35 -15.83 -23.66
C LYS A 185 11.12 -14.66 -24.24
N ASP A 186 10.53 -13.96 -25.19
CA ASP A 186 11.13 -12.79 -25.82
C ASP A 186 11.31 -11.66 -24.79
N THR A 187 10.32 -11.47 -23.91
CA THR A 187 10.42 -10.55 -22.76
C THR A 187 11.55 -10.97 -21.82
N MET A 188 11.61 -12.25 -21.40
CA MET A 188 12.70 -12.75 -20.54
C MET A 188 14.08 -12.58 -21.19
N LEU A 189 14.18 -12.79 -22.51
CA LEU A 189 15.42 -12.60 -23.26
C LEU A 189 15.84 -11.12 -23.30
N CYS A 190 14.88 -10.20 -23.46
CA CYS A 190 15.12 -8.76 -23.41
C CYS A 190 15.73 -8.34 -22.07
N PHE A 191 15.20 -8.80 -20.94
CA PHE A 191 15.79 -8.54 -19.61
C PHE A 191 17.10 -9.29 -19.33
N ARG A 192 17.37 -10.40 -20.01
CA ARG A 192 18.61 -11.14 -19.79
C ARG A 192 19.78 -10.58 -20.57
N THR A 193 19.54 -10.13 -21.80
CA THR A 193 20.60 -9.77 -22.76
C THR A 193 20.27 -8.61 -23.69
N GLY A 194 19.04 -8.10 -23.68
CA GLY A 194 18.59 -7.01 -24.53
C GLY A 194 18.59 -5.66 -23.81
N GLU A 195 17.75 -4.75 -24.27
CA GLU A 195 17.71 -3.35 -23.82
C GLU A 195 17.32 -3.23 -22.34
N ALA A 196 16.48 -4.15 -21.86
CA ALA A 196 15.95 -4.09 -20.51
C ALA A 196 16.91 -4.68 -19.43
N ASN A 197 18.16 -5.02 -19.78
CA ASN A 197 19.02 -5.86 -18.94
C ASN A 197 19.53 -5.23 -17.62
N LEU A 198 19.43 -3.91 -17.49
CA LEU A 198 19.81 -3.17 -16.28
C LEU A 198 18.62 -2.81 -15.38
N PHE A 199 17.40 -3.08 -15.82
CA PHE A 199 16.19 -2.64 -15.12
C PHE A 199 15.57 -3.75 -14.26
N SER A 200 14.75 -3.33 -13.30
CA SER A 200 14.03 -4.24 -12.41
C SER A 200 12.99 -5.06 -13.17
N THR A 201 12.94 -6.37 -12.88
CA THR A 201 11.99 -7.32 -13.47
C THR A 201 10.70 -7.47 -12.65
N GLU A 202 10.60 -6.86 -11.47
CA GLU A 202 9.55 -7.15 -10.48
C GLU A 202 8.14 -7.03 -11.07
N ILE A 203 7.87 -5.94 -11.79
CA ILE A 203 6.54 -5.66 -12.35
C ILE A 203 6.23 -6.61 -13.52
N HIS A 204 7.20 -6.85 -14.40
CA HIS A 204 7.05 -7.79 -15.52
C HIS A 204 6.84 -9.22 -15.05
N ASP A 205 7.49 -9.65 -13.97
CA ASP A 205 7.30 -10.97 -13.38
C ASP A 205 5.86 -11.17 -12.89
N LEU A 206 5.22 -10.13 -12.33
CA LEU A 206 3.82 -10.18 -11.91
C LEU A 206 2.86 -10.28 -13.11
N ILE A 207 3.06 -9.46 -14.14
CA ILE A 207 2.23 -9.49 -15.36
C ILE A 207 2.33 -10.85 -16.06
N MET A 208 3.56 -11.37 -16.23
CA MET A 208 3.76 -12.69 -16.84
C MET A 208 3.19 -13.83 -15.99
N THR A 209 3.23 -13.72 -14.66
CA THR A 209 2.55 -14.63 -13.76
C THR A 209 1.03 -14.63 -13.97
N ALA A 210 0.42 -13.44 -14.10
CA ALA A 210 -1.01 -13.30 -14.39
C ALA A 210 -1.40 -13.89 -15.75
N LEU A 211 -0.58 -13.67 -16.78
CA LEU A 211 -0.75 -14.27 -18.10
C LEU A 211 -0.76 -15.80 -18.04
N LEU A 212 0.19 -16.41 -17.31
CA LEU A 212 0.25 -17.88 -17.16
C LEU A 212 -0.89 -18.46 -16.32
N LYS A 213 -1.39 -17.74 -15.31
CA LYS A 213 -2.58 -18.17 -14.53
C LYS A 213 -3.80 -18.35 -15.44
N ASN A 214 -3.98 -17.46 -16.42
CA ASN A 214 -5.10 -17.54 -17.38
C ASN A 214 -4.81 -18.46 -18.57
N ASN A 215 -3.57 -18.89 -18.76
CA ASN A 215 -3.16 -19.68 -19.90
C ASN A 215 -2.25 -20.85 -19.50
N SER A 216 -2.86 -21.83 -18.87
CA SER A 216 -2.14 -22.99 -18.34
C SER A 216 -1.41 -23.82 -19.41
N GLU A 217 -1.86 -23.79 -20.66
CA GLU A 217 -1.21 -24.49 -21.76
C GLU A 217 0.17 -23.91 -22.11
N SER A 218 0.38 -22.61 -21.88
CA SER A 218 1.68 -21.95 -22.06
C SER A 218 2.72 -22.36 -20.99
N CYS A 219 2.28 -22.83 -19.81
CA CYS A 219 3.14 -23.13 -18.67
C CYS A 219 4.23 -24.17 -19.00
N SER A 220 3.92 -25.23 -19.74
CA SER A 220 4.89 -26.28 -20.10
C SER A 220 6.05 -25.71 -20.91
N THR A 221 5.75 -24.83 -21.85
CA THR A 221 6.74 -24.22 -22.75
C THR A 221 7.63 -23.20 -22.04
N VAL A 222 7.08 -22.46 -21.08
CA VAL A 222 7.82 -21.52 -20.23
C VAL A 222 8.68 -22.26 -19.20
N TYR A 223 8.14 -23.29 -18.55
CA TYR A 223 8.88 -24.13 -17.59
C TYR A 223 10.15 -24.73 -18.21
N VAL A 224 10.03 -25.33 -19.40
CA VAL A 224 11.18 -25.89 -20.12
C VAL A 224 12.23 -24.81 -20.44
N ASP A 225 11.78 -23.61 -20.79
CA ASP A 225 12.67 -22.48 -21.10
C ASP A 225 13.48 -22.04 -19.87
N CYS A 226 12.81 -21.84 -18.73
CA CYS A 226 13.46 -21.48 -17.47
C CYS A 226 14.46 -22.57 -17.03
N LYS A 227 14.15 -23.85 -17.23
CA LYS A 227 15.07 -24.95 -16.92
C LYS A 227 16.29 -24.99 -17.86
N GLN A 228 16.13 -24.57 -19.11
CA GLN A 228 17.25 -24.45 -20.06
C GLN A 228 18.09 -23.18 -19.82
N ASN A 229 17.45 -22.12 -19.32
CA ASN A 229 18.06 -20.82 -19.04
C ASN A 229 17.88 -20.44 -17.56
N THR A 230 18.74 -20.99 -16.70
CA THR A 230 18.56 -20.89 -15.23
C THR A 230 18.51 -19.46 -14.70
N ASN A 231 19.13 -18.49 -15.37
CA ASN A 231 19.04 -17.06 -14.99
C ASN A 231 17.60 -16.55 -14.99
N ASN A 232 16.73 -17.09 -15.85
CA ASN A 232 15.31 -16.70 -15.88
C ASN A 232 14.58 -17.11 -14.59
N ILE A 233 15.07 -18.12 -13.86
CA ILE A 233 14.47 -18.55 -12.60
C ILE A 233 14.70 -17.50 -11.51
N GLU A 234 15.88 -16.89 -11.49
CA GLU A 234 16.23 -15.84 -10.52
C GLU A 234 15.62 -14.49 -10.90
N LEU A 235 15.58 -14.16 -12.20
CA LEU A 235 15.00 -12.91 -12.71
C LEU A 235 13.46 -12.89 -12.66
N PHE A 236 12.80 -14.02 -12.91
CA PHE A 236 11.34 -14.13 -12.99
C PHE A 236 10.80 -15.28 -12.11
N PRO A 237 11.03 -15.22 -10.80
CA PRO A 237 10.76 -16.33 -9.91
C PRO A 237 9.25 -16.62 -9.75
N ASN A 238 8.38 -15.61 -9.78
CA ASN A 238 6.92 -15.83 -9.69
C ASN A 238 6.41 -16.52 -10.96
N THR A 239 6.85 -16.07 -12.13
CA THR A 239 6.48 -16.65 -13.43
C THR A 239 6.93 -18.11 -13.51
N TYR A 240 8.17 -18.38 -13.10
CA TYR A 240 8.70 -19.74 -13.04
C TYR A 240 7.92 -20.63 -12.06
N LEU A 241 7.59 -20.14 -10.86
CA LEU A 241 6.84 -20.93 -9.88
C LEU A 241 5.41 -21.19 -10.31
N GLN A 242 4.76 -20.25 -10.99
CA GLN A 242 3.46 -20.46 -11.60
C GLN A 242 3.51 -21.56 -12.66
N ALA A 243 4.54 -21.58 -13.52
CA ALA A 243 4.74 -22.65 -14.49
C ALA A 243 5.02 -24.00 -13.80
N THR A 244 5.88 -24.01 -12.77
CA THR A 244 6.18 -25.19 -11.94
C THR A 244 4.93 -25.77 -11.29
N ARG A 245 4.05 -24.92 -10.75
CA ARG A 245 2.80 -25.37 -10.12
C ARG A 245 1.92 -26.17 -11.07
N PHE A 246 1.89 -25.79 -12.35
CA PHE A 246 1.11 -26.50 -13.36
C PHE A 246 1.79 -27.78 -13.86
N VAL A 247 3.10 -27.72 -14.12
CA VAL A 247 3.85 -28.82 -14.77
C VAL A 247 4.32 -29.87 -13.79
N ASN A 248 4.74 -29.45 -12.59
CA ASN A 248 5.33 -30.29 -11.55
C ASN A 248 4.96 -29.77 -10.16
N ALA A 249 3.66 -29.85 -9.85
CA ALA A 249 3.07 -29.36 -8.60
C ALA A 249 3.78 -29.92 -7.34
N GLU A 250 4.23 -31.18 -7.38
CA GLU A 250 4.93 -31.83 -6.26
C GLU A 250 6.25 -31.13 -5.91
N SER A 251 6.94 -30.55 -6.90
CA SER A 251 8.20 -29.84 -6.68
C SER A 251 8.03 -28.39 -6.24
N TRP A 252 6.82 -27.83 -6.36
CA TRP A 252 6.57 -26.39 -6.18
C TRP A 252 7.09 -25.86 -4.85
N VAL A 253 6.80 -26.56 -3.73
CA VAL A 253 7.25 -26.12 -2.39
C VAL A 253 8.77 -26.05 -2.33
N SER A 254 9.45 -27.09 -2.79
CA SER A 254 10.92 -27.17 -2.73
C SER A 254 11.62 -26.13 -3.63
N GLU A 255 10.98 -25.73 -4.73
CA GLU A 255 11.49 -24.67 -5.61
C GLU A 255 11.20 -23.28 -5.00
N ALA A 256 10.01 -23.07 -4.44
CA ALA A 256 9.67 -21.84 -3.75
C ALA A 256 10.58 -21.58 -2.53
N GLU A 257 10.93 -22.63 -1.78
CA GLU A 257 11.90 -22.52 -0.68
C GLU A 257 13.29 -22.05 -1.12
N LYS A 258 13.73 -22.40 -2.35
CA LYS A 258 15.01 -21.93 -2.90
C LYS A 258 14.97 -20.46 -3.31
N LEU A 259 13.81 -19.96 -3.72
CA LEU A 259 13.64 -18.62 -4.31
C LEU A 259 13.08 -17.59 -3.32
N CYS A 260 12.50 -18.03 -2.19
CA CYS A 260 11.81 -17.16 -1.26
C CYS A 260 12.68 -16.05 -0.65
N THR A 261 14.00 -16.24 -0.57
CA THR A 261 14.92 -15.19 -0.06
C THR A 261 15.26 -14.12 -1.10
N LEU A 262 14.97 -14.37 -2.38
CA LEU A 262 15.28 -13.46 -3.49
C LEU A 262 14.09 -12.55 -3.85
N ASN A 263 12.86 -13.00 -3.59
CA ASN A 263 11.66 -12.28 -4.01
C ASN A 263 10.55 -12.33 -2.94
N VAL A 264 10.04 -11.16 -2.57
CA VAL A 264 9.00 -11.02 -1.54
C VAL A 264 7.65 -11.59 -1.96
N GLY A 265 7.33 -11.60 -3.25
CA GLY A 265 6.13 -12.23 -3.80
C GLY A 265 6.14 -13.74 -3.57
N VAL A 266 7.27 -14.39 -3.89
CA VAL A 266 7.49 -15.81 -3.62
C VAL A 266 7.45 -16.12 -2.12
N ALA A 267 8.13 -15.31 -1.30
CA ALA A 267 8.08 -15.43 0.15
C ALA A 267 6.64 -15.38 0.68
N THR A 268 5.87 -14.41 0.20
CA THR A 268 4.46 -14.22 0.56
C THR A 268 3.62 -15.44 0.19
N GLU A 269 3.77 -15.94 -1.03
CA GLU A 269 3.00 -17.08 -1.52
C GLU A 269 3.35 -18.38 -0.77
N LEU A 270 4.64 -18.63 -0.54
CA LEU A 270 5.12 -19.78 0.23
C LEU A 270 4.57 -19.75 1.66
N LEU A 271 4.65 -18.61 2.34
CA LEU A 271 4.15 -18.46 3.72
C LEU A 271 2.63 -18.61 3.77
N ASN A 272 1.88 -18.04 2.82
CA ASN A 272 0.43 -18.24 2.73
C ASN A 272 0.08 -19.73 2.61
N TYR A 273 0.75 -20.44 1.71
CA TYR A 273 0.55 -21.88 1.54
C TYR A 273 0.83 -22.63 2.85
N GLN A 274 2.04 -22.46 3.41
CA GLN A 274 2.48 -23.17 4.61
C GLN A 274 1.65 -22.83 5.85
N SER A 275 1.09 -21.62 5.95
CA SER A 275 0.22 -21.25 7.07
C SER A 275 -1.01 -22.16 7.21
N THR A 276 -1.45 -22.76 6.10
CA THR A 276 -2.61 -23.66 6.05
C THR A 276 -2.24 -25.14 5.99
N THR A 277 -1.08 -25.48 5.43
CA THR A 277 -0.71 -26.88 5.17
C THR A 277 0.34 -27.44 6.13
N ASP A 278 1.29 -26.62 6.59
CA ASP A 278 2.42 -27.04 7.42
C ASP A 278 2.92 -25.89 8.30
N LYS A 279 2.38 -25.83 9.52
CA LYS A 279 2.78 -24.83 10.52
C LYS A 279 4.28 -24.88 10.85
N SER A 280 4.89 -26.06 10.86
CA SER A 280 6.30 -26.19 11.22
C SER A 280 7.19 -25.54 10.17
N ALA A 281 6.92 -25.83 8.89
CA ALA A 281 7.61 -25.22 7.77
C ALA A 281 7.35 -23.71 7.70
N PHE A 282 6.10 -23.28 7.96
CA PHE A 282 5.77 -21.86 8.06
C PHE A 282 6.66 -21.14 9.08
N HIS A 283 6.74 -21.62 10.32
CA HIS A 283 7.56 -20.97 11.36
C HIS A 283 9.05 -20.96 11.01
N LYS A 284 9.56 -22.05 10.41
CA LYS A 284 10.95 -22.13 9.94
C LYS A 284 11.24 -21.05 8.89
N ASN A 285 10.40 -20.94 7.86
CA ASN A 285 10.62 -20.00 6.76
C ASN A 285 10.29 -18.57 7.17
N ALA A 286 9.26 -18.33 8.00
CA ALA A 286 8.92 -17.01 8.53
C ALA A 286 10.10 -16.41 9.31
N LYS A 287 10.81 -17.20 10.12
CA LYS A 287 12.02 -16.76 10.83
C LYS A 287 13.15 -16.33 9.90
N LEU A 288 13.33 -17.05 8.80
CA LEU A 288 14.34 -16.75 7.78
C LEU A 288 13.98 -15.47 7.01
N LEU A 289 12.71 -15.33 6.65
CA LEU A 289 12.21 -14.29 5.74
C LEU A 289 11.88 -12.97 6.44
N PHE A 290 11.49 -13.02 7.71
CA PHE A 290 11.16 -11.82 8.48
C PHE A 290 12.27 -10.75 8.41
N PRO A 291 13.55 -11.03 8.77
CA PRO A 291 14.59 -10.00 8.73
C PRO A 291 14.92 -9.48 7.31
N LEU A 292 14.57 -10.21 6.26
CA LEU A 292 14.80 -9.79 4.87
C LEU A 292 13.71 -8.84 4.38
N PHE A 293 12.47 -9.04 4.82
CA PHE A 293 11.28 -8.36 4.29
C PHE A 293 10.36 -7.84 5.40
N GLU A 294 10.92 -7.34 6.51
CA GLU A 294 10.18 -7.02 7.74
C GLU A 294 8.92 -6.19 7.48
N ASN A 295 9.07 -5.03 6.83
CA ASN A 295 7.97 -4.12 6.50
C ASN A 295 6.88 -4.74 5.60
N LYS A 296 7.26 -5.68 4.74
CA LYS A 296 6.34 -6.27 3.75
C LYS A 296 5.62 -7.51 4.30
N LEU A 297 6.28 -8.30 5.15
CA LEU A 297 5.76 -9.57 5.64
C LEU A 297 5.21 -9.53 7.07
N VAL A 298 5.47 -8.48 7.85
CA VAL A 298 5.05 -8.41 9.28
C VAL A 298 3.58 -8.72 9.49
N ASN A 299 2.68 -8.17 8.66
CA ASN A 299 1.24 -8.37 8.82
C ASN A 299 0.85 -9.82 8.53
N LEU A 300 1.39 -10.40 7.45
CA LEU A 300 1.16 -11.80 7.09
C LEU A 300 1.65 -12.73 8.21
N ILE A 301 2.92 -12.58 8.60
CA ILE A 301 3.54 -13.44 9.60
C ILE A 301 2.80 -13.32 10.93
N ALA A 302 2.53 -12.10 11.39
CA ALA A 302 1.81 -11.88 12.64
C ALA A 302 0.41 -12.52 12.60
N SER A 303 -0.31 -12.45 11.48
CA SER A 303 -1.66 -13.01 11.38
C SER A 303 -1.71 -14.55 11.39
N ALA A 304 -0.64 -15.21 10.93
CA ALA A 304 -0.62 -16.65 10.71
C ALA A 304 0.24 -17.43 11.73
N MET A 305 1.13 -16.76 12.47
CA MET A 305 1.98 -17.41 13.47
C MET A 305 1.19 -17.95 14.66
N ASP A 306 1.63 -19.11 15.15
CA ASP A 306 1.14 -19.74 16.36
C ASP A 306 2.02 -19.32 17.54
N ASP A 307 1.46 -18.48 18.42
CA ASP A 307 2.19 -17.87 19.55
C ASP A 307 2.72 -18.92 20.55
N ASP A 308 2.06 -20.09 20.63
CA ASP A 308 2.45 -21.21 21.51
C ASP A 308 3.55 -22.08 20.89
N TYR A 309 3.65 -22.11 19.56
CA TYR A 309 4.67 -22.89 18.85
C TYR A 309 6.05 -22.25 18.98
N ASP A 310 6.13 -20.92 18.86
CA ASP A 310 7.39 -20.18 18.99
C ASP A 310 7.20 -18.80 19.63
N ASN A 311 7.19 -18.81 20.95
CA ASN A 311 6.92 -17.61 21.75
C ASN A 311 7.94 -16.48 21.51
N GLU A 312 9.23 -16.81 21.42
CA GLU A 312 10.29 -15.80 21.25
C GLU A 312 10.25 -15.16 19.86
N PHE A 313 10.01 -15.94 18.80
CA PHE A 313 9.81 -15.37 17.48
C PHE A 313 8.55 -14.50 17.42
N SER A 314 7.45 -14.97 18.02
CA SER A 314 6.18 -14.24 18.05
C SER A 314 6.33 -12.89 18.79
N LYS A 315 7.03 -12.88 19.93
CA LYS A 315 7.43 -11.63 20.61
C LYS A 315 8.21 -10.70 19.68
N LYS A 316 9.23 -11.20 18.98
CA LYS A 316 10.04 -10.39 18.05
C LYS A 316 9.19 -9.72 16.97
N VAL A 317 8.31 -10.48 16.33
CA VAL A 317 7.41 -9.99 15.26
C VAL A 317 6.42 -8.97 15.82
N LEU A 318 5.79 -9.24 16.97
CA LEU A 318 4.82 -8.33 17.58
C LEU A 318 5.45 -7.05 18.10
N VAL A 319 6.67 -7.09 18.66
CA VAL A 319 7.42 -5.88 19.04
C VAL A 319 7.61 -4.98 17.83
N TYR A 320 8.07 -5.55 16.71
CA TYR A 320 8.26 -4.79 15.48
C TYR A 320 6.94 -4.19 14.97
N LYS A 321 5.89 -5.02 14.86
CA LYS A 321 4.57 -4.59 14.38
C LYS A 321 3.99 -3.47 15.24
N THR A 322 4.07 -3.63 16.55
CA THR A 322 3.52 -2.67 17.52
C THR A 322 4.26 -1.33 17.44
N ASN A 323 5.59 -1.35 17.33
CA ASN A 323 6.40 -0.14 17.18
C ASN A 323 6.17 0.57 15.84
N ALA A 324 5.88 -0.19 14.77
CA ALA A 324 5.64 0.37 13.44
C ALA A 324 4.22 0.98 13.31
N GLN A 325 3.20 0.36 13.91
CA GLN A 325 1.80 0.73 13.68
C GLN A 325 1.14 1.49 14.83
N TYR A 326 1.70 1.46 16.04
CA TYR A 326 1.14 2.08 17.25
C TYR A 326 -0.33 1.71 17.51
N LYS A 327 -0.72 0.46 17.21
CA LYS A 327 -2.08 -0.05 17.41
C LYS A 327 -2.18 -0.77 18.75
N ILE A 328 -3.15 -0.38 19.56
CA ILE A 328 -3.33 -0.97 20.90
C ILE A 328 -3.66 -2.46 20.88
N ASP A 329 -4.33 -2.95 19.83
CA ASP A 329 -4.65 -4.38 19.72
C ASP A 329 -3.40 -5.24 19.47
N ASP A 330 -2.39 -4.70 18.76
CA ASP A 330 -1.09 -5.38 18.61
C ASP A 330 -0.37 -5.45 19.96
N TYR A 331 -0.41 -4.37 20.76
CA TYR A 331 0.12 -4.38 22.12
C TYR A 331 -0.61 -5.38 23.02
N LYS A 332 -1.95 -5.45 23.00
CA LYS A 332 -2.70 -6.41 23.82
C LYS A 332 -2.27 -7.86 23.55
N ARG A 333 -2.04 -8.20 22.27
CA ARG A 333 -1.51 -9.52 21.91
C ARG A 333 -0.08 -9.70 22.41
N LEU A 334 0.80 -8.73 22.20
CA LEU A 334 2.18 -8.75 22.70
C LEU A 334 2.22 -8.93 24.23
N ALA A 335 1.39 -8.19 24.97
CA ALA A 335 1.28 -8.24 26.42
C ALA A 335 0.89 -9.63 26.95
N GLY A 336 0.17 -10.43 26.15
CA GLY A 336 -0.12 -11.82 26.43
C GLY A 336 1.12 -12.73 26.44
N LEU A 337 2.16 -12.35 25.71
CA LEU A 337 3.42 -13.12 25.60
C LEU A 337 4.51 -12.62 26.56
N LEU A 338 4.40 -11.38 27.03
CA LEU A 338 5.38 -10.76 27.91
C LEU A 338 5.09 -11.05 29.39
N THR A 339 6.15 -11.29 30.16
CA THR A 339 6.11 -11.23 31.62
C THR A 339 5.79 -9.82 32.09
N ARG A 340 5.31 -9.69 33.33
CA ARG A 340 5.01 -8.37 33.93
C ARG A 340 6.19 -7.39 33.85
N ASN A 341 7.42 -7.88 34.07
CA ASN A 341 8.61 -7.03 34.02
C ASN A 341 8.91 -6.57 32.58
N GLU A 342 8.81 -7.47 31.60
CA GLU A 342 8.99 -7.13 30.19
C GLU A 342 7.91 -6.13 29.72
N ARG A 343 6.66 -6.29 30.17
CA ARG A 343 5.59 -5.33 29.85
C ARG A 343 5.90 -3.92 30.37
N ILE A 344 6.32 -3.80 31.62
CA ILE A 344 6.69 -2.51 32.21
C ILE A 344 7.86 -1.90 31.43
N GLN A 345 8.89 -2.69 31.14
CA GLN A 345 10.05 -2.21 30.36
C GLN A 345 9.64 -1.73 28.97
N TYR A 346 8.80 -2.50 28.27
CA TYR A 346 8.30 -2.14 26.94
C TYR A 346 7.44 -0.87 26.96
N ILE A 347 6.56 -0.70 27.96
CA ILE A 347 5.77 0.52 28.10
C ILE A 347 6.68 1.74 28.32
N GLU A 348 7.70 1.61 29.17
CA GLU A 348 8.62 2.73 29.47
C GLU A 348 9.42 3.20 28.26
N THR A 349 9.74 2.32 27.29
CA THR A 349 10.42 2.77 26.04
C THR A 349 9.57 3.75 25.22
N HIS A 350 8.24 3.75 25.41
CA HIS A 350 7.31 4.62 24.70
C HIS A 350 6.96 5.91 25.45
N ARG A 351 7.42 6.06 26.71
CA ARG A 351 7.07 7.20 27.56
C ARG A 351 7.43 8.56 26.93
N ASN A 352 8.55 8.60 26.24
CA ASN A 352 9.06 9.80 25.54
C ASN A 352 8.94 9.67 24.01
N GLY A 353 8.13 8.72 23.52
CA GLY A 353 7.94 8.46 22.10
C GLY A 353 7.06 9.50 21.40
N TYR A 354 6.96 9.39 20.09
CA TYR A 354 6.17 10.29 19.25
C TYR A 354 4.65 10.23 19.55
N SER A 355 4.13 9.06 19.96
CA SER A 355 2.70 8.86 20.24
C SER A 355 2.42 8.71 21.73
N TYR A 356 2.15 9.84 22.42
CA TYR A 356 1.72 9.83 23.82
C TYR A 356 0.37 9.11 24.02
N ASN A 357 -0.54 9.19 23.04
CA ASN A 357 -1.82 8.48 23.07
C ASN A 357 -1.62 6.98 23.18
N PHE A 358 -0.69 6.42 22.40
CA PHE A 358 -0.39 5.00 22.44
C PHE A 358 0.19 4.59 23.80
N TYR A 359 1.11 5.39 24.37
CA TYR A 359 1.64 5.17 25.72
C TYR A 359 0.54 5.13 26.79
N ILE A 360 -0.40 6.08 26.78
CA ILE A 360 -1.52 6.11 27.72
C ILE A 360 -2.43 4.88 27.55
N GLN A 361 -2.73 4.49 26.31
CA GLN A 361 -3.54 3.30 26.05
C GLN A 361 -2.90 2.03 26.61
N MET A 362 -1.57 1.88 26.51
CA MET A 362 -0.86 0.74 27.10
C MET A 362 -0.97 0.72 28.63
N LEU A 363 -0.76 1.88 29.29
CA LEU A 363 -0.94 2.00 30.73
C LEU A 363 -2.38 1.70 31.17
N GLU A 364 -3.37 2.10 30.37
CA GLU A 364 -4.78 1.81 30.63
C GLU A 364 -5.08 0.31 30.54
N VAL A 365 -4.57 -0.38 29.50
CA VAL A 365 -4.68 -1.84 29.37
C VAL A 365 -4.10 -2.56 30.58
N GLU A 366 -2.94 -2.13 31.08
CA GLU A 366 -2.30 -2.70 32.28
C GLU A 366 -2.88 -2.18 33.61
N LYS A 367 -3.92 -1.32 33.56
CA LYS A 367 -4.57 -0.69 34.73
C LYS A 367 -3.58 0.10 35.62
N MET A 368 -2.53 0.63 35.02
CA MET A 368 -1.47 1.44 35.64
C MET A 368 -1.93 2.91 35.81
N HIS A 369 -3.08 3.12 36.47
CA HIS A 369 -3.70 4.43 36.58
C HIS A 369 -2.86 5.45 37.37
N THR A 370 -2.03 4.97 38.31
CA THR A 370 -1.16 5.85 39.11
C THR A 370 -0.03 6.42 38.25
N GLU A 371 0.46 5.64 37.30
CA GLU A 371 1.48 6.02 36.33
C GLU A 371 0.93 7.01 35.31
N ILE A 372 -0.32 6.82 34.84
CA ILE A 372 -1.03 7.82 34.03
C ILE A 372 -1.16 9.15 34.80
N LEU A 373 -1.53 9.09 36.09
CA LEU A 373 -1.62 10.29 36.93
C LEU A 373 -0.27 11.00 37.08
N ASN A 374 0.80 10.25 37.33
CA ASN A 374 2.16 10.80 37.42
C ASN A 374 2.60 11.41 36.09
N PHE A 375 2.27 10.78 34.96
CA PHE A 375 2.54 11.32 33.64
C PHE A 375 1.80 12.64 33.42
N ALA A 376 0.51 12.71 33.74
CA ALA A 376 -0.30 13.93 33.66
C ALA A 376 0.27 15.08 34.50
N LYS A 377 0.79 14.80 35.70
CA LYS A 377 1.48 15.79 36.56
C LYS A 377 2.69 16.39 35.85
N SER A 378 3.51 15.54 35.21
CA SER A 378 4.74 15.96 34.51
C SER A 378 4.54 16.46 33.07
N TYR A 379 3.35 16.31 32.49
CA TYR A 379 3.08 16.61 31.08
C TYR A 379 3.07 18.12 30.79
N ASN A 380 3.93 18.60 29.88
CA ASN A 380 4.09 20.03 29.61
C ASN A 380 3.73 20.44 28.17
N GLY A 381 2.99 19.61 27.43
CA GLY A 381 2.51 19.91 26.07
C GLY A 381 1.16 20.64 26.03
N TYR A 382 0.49 20.59 24.89
CA TYR A 382 -0.82 21.22 24.64
C TYR A 382 -1.91 20.71 25.60
N LEU A 383 -2.80 21.59 26.06
CA LEU A 383 -3.84 21.22 27.03
C LEU A 383 -4.89 20.29 26.44
N SER A 384 -5.09 20.33 25.11
CA SER A 384 -5.93 19.38 24.38
C SER A 384 -5.47 17.93 24.61
N ASN A 385 -4.16 17.68 24.58
CA ASN A 385 -3.58 16.35 24.81
C ASN A 385 -3.68 15.91 26.27
N LEU A 386 -3.62 16.87 27.21
CA LEU A 386 -3.86 16.59 28.63
C LEU A 386 -5.26 16.02 28.87
N THR A 387 -6.25 16.49 28.11
CA THR A 387 -7.61 15.93 28.16
C THR A 387 -7.60 14.45 27.83
N ILE A 388 -6.89 14.05 26.76
CA ILE A 388 -6.79 12.65 26.34
C ILE A 388 -6.13 11.78 27.42
N ILE A 389 -5.05 12.28 28.03
CA ILE A 389 -4.36 11.59 29.13
C ILE A 389 -5.31 11.40 30.33
N MET A 390 -6.10 12.42 30.66
CA MET A 390 -6.97 12.41 31.83
C MET A 390 -8.26 11.60 31.63
N CYS A 391 -8.74 11.41 30.40
CA CYS A 391 -9.92 10.59 30.11
C CYS A 391 -9.84 9.20 30.77
N SER A 392 -8.66 8.57 30.76
CA SER A 392 -8.46 7.23 31.32
C SER A 392 -8.38 7.18 32.85
N ILE A 393 -8.37 8.34 33.54
CA ILE A 393 -8.20 8.41 35.01
C ILE A 393 -9.17 9.33 35.75
N ILE A 394 -9.95 10.18 35.05
CA ILE A 394 -10.81 11.20 35.67
C ILE A 394 -11.81 10.59 36.66
N ASN A 395 -12.42 9.45 36.34
CA ASN A 395 -13.37 8.75 37.21
C ASN A 395 -12.73 8.18 38.48
N LYS A 396 -11.40 7.98 38.48
CA LYS A 396 -10.65 7.38 39.59
C LYS A 396 -9.95 8.42 40.46
N TYR A 397 -9.45 9.49 39.85
CA TYR A 397 -8.72 10.58 40.51
C TYR A 397 -9.29 11.96 40.12
N PRO A 398 -10.58 12.23 40.35
CA PRO A 398 -11.23 13.45 39.86
C PRO A 398 -10.61 14.70 40.48
N THR A 399 -10.30 14.67 41.77
CA THR A 399 -9.68 15.79 42.48
C THR A 399 -8.26 16.06 42.00
N ASP A 400 -7.41 15.03 41.83
CA ASP A 400 -6.06 15.25 41.31
C ASP A 400 -6.09 15.79 39.88
N CYS A 401 -6.97 15.27 39.02
CA CYS A 401 -7.11 15.77 37.65
C CYS A 401 -7.50 17.24 37.64
N PHE A 402 -8.47 17.63 38.48
CA PHE A 402 -8.86 19.02 38.65
C PHE A 402 -7.69 19.91 39.08
N GLU A 403 -6.93 19.53 40.11
CA GLU A 403 -5.81 20.34 40.60
C GLU A 403 -4.69 20.47 39.54
N ILE A 404 -4.35 19.38 38.84
CA ILE A 404 -3.36 19.42 37.75
C ILE A 404 -3.82 20.38 36.64
N SER A 405 -5.08 20.24 36.20
CA SER A 405 -5.63 21.09 35.15
C SER A 405 -5.71 22.55 35.59
N LYS A 406 -6.12 22.83 36.83
CA LYS A 406 -6.19 24.18 37.37
C LYS A 406 -4.84 24.88 37.31
N THR A 407 -3.77 24.21 37.74
CA THR A 407 -2.41 24.75 37.65
C THR A 407 -2.00 25.01 36.20
N LYS A 408 -2.22 24.05 35.29
CA LYS A 408 -1.83 24.19 33.88
C LYS A 408 -2.64 25.23 33.11
N ILE A 409 -3.92 25.42 33.45
CA ILE A 409 -4.77 26.49 32.91
C ILE A 409 -4.26 27.85 33.34
N ALA A 410 -3.94 28.02 34.64
CA ALA A 410 -3.39 29.28 35.14
C ALA A 410 -2.08 29.64 34.42
N GLU A 411 -1.16 28.69 34.31
CA GLU A 411 0.11 28.88 33.58
C GLU A 411 -0.10 29.24 32.10
N SER A 412 -1.02 28.56 31.42
CA SER A 412 -1.32 28.83 30.01
C SER A 412 -1.92 30.24 29.82
N LEU A 413 -2.85 30.64 30.69
CA LEU A 413 -3.46 31.97 30.62
C LEU A 413 -2.48 33.09 31.02
N GLU A 414 -1.52 32.83 31.91
CA GLU A 414 -0.48 33.81 32.24
C GLU A 414 0.51 34.03 31.09
N LYS A 415 0.95 32.95 30.44
CA LYS A 415 2.05 32.98 29.45
C LYS A 415 1.58 33.25 28.02
N ASN A 416 0.36 32.85 27.67
CA ASN A 416 -0.10 32.84 26.28
C ASN A 416 -1.32 33.76 26.05
N MET A 417 -1.43 34.26 24.81
CA MET A 417 -2.54 35.07 24.31
C MET A 417 -2.93 34.56 22.92
N GLY A 418 -4.23 34.41 22.66
CA GLY A 418 -4.74 33.98 21.35
C GLY A 418 -5.91 33.00 21.47
N ARG A 419 -6.77 32.98 20.44
CA ARG A 419 -7.98 32.14 20.42
C ARG A 419 -7.68 30.66 20.58
N ASN A 420 -6.59 30.16 19.98
CA ASN A 420 -6.21 28.76 20.08
C ASN A 420 -5.96 28.32 21.54
N TYR A 421 -5.19 29.11 22.30
CA TYR A 421 -4.94 28.82 23.73
C TYR A 421 -6.21 28.94 24.58
N TYR A 422 -7.07 29.91 24.27
CA TYR A 422 -8.35 30.07 24.96
C TYR A 422 -9.29 28.90 24.69
N HIS A 423 -9.32 28.43 23.44
CA HIS A 423 -10.07 27.26 23.02
C HIS A 423 -9.59 26.01 23.76
N GLU A 424 -8.28 25.79 23.85
CA GLU A 424 -7.69 24.68 24.61
C GLU A 424 -8.09 24.70 26.10
N VAL A 425 -8.03 25.87 26.74
CA VAL A 425 -8.49 26.04 28.13
C VAL A 425 -9.99 25.72 28.25
N ALA A 426 -10.79 26.22 27.32
CA ALA A 426 -12.23 26.00 27.28
C ALA A 426 -12.53 24.49 27.16
N VAL A 427 -11.92 23.79 26.22
CA VAL A 427 -12.08 22.34 26.01
C VAL A 427 -11.71 21.55 27.26
N LEU A 428 -10.59 21.85 27.92
CA LEU A 428 -10.18 21.16 29.14
C LEU A 428 -11.18 21.38 30.29
N LEU A 429 -11.67 22.62 30.47
CA LEU A 429 -12.71 22.91 31.46
C LEU A 429 -14.03 22.21 31.14
N LYS A 430 -14.37 22.09 29.85
CA LYS A 430 -15.56 21.34 29.41
C LYS A 430 -15.45 19.87 29.77
N PHE A 431 -14.30 19.28 29.48
CA PHE A 431 -14.00 17.91 29.85
C PHE A 431 -14.14 17.69 31.35
N LEU A 432 -13.52 18.53 32.19
CA LEU A 432 -13.65 18.43 33.65
C LEU A 432 -15.10 18.62 34.13
N SER A 433 -15.88 19.48 33.47
CA SER A 433 -17.29 19.70 33.83
C SER A 433 -18.19 18.49 33.57
N SER A 434 -17.71 17.47 32.85
CA SER A 434 -18.43 16.20 32.66
C SER A 434 -18.41 15.31 33.91
N GLU A 435 -17.49 15.55 34.85
CA GLU A 435 -17.35 14.78 36.08
C GLU A 435 -18.13 15.44 37.23
N GLU A 436 -19.19 14.76 37.67
CA GLU A 436 -20.15 15.30 38.66
C GLU A 436 -19.49 15.66 39.99
N THR A 437 -18.46 14.90 40.40
CA THR A 437 -17.79 15.10 41.68
C THR A 437 -17.01 16.41 41.78
N ILE A 438 -16.61 17.02 40.64
CA ILE A 438 -15.82 18.26 40.60
C ILE A 438 -16.51 19.43 39.89
N ILE A 439 -17.72 19.25 39.37
CA ILE A 439 -18.43 20.26 38.55
C ILE A 439 -18.55 21.63 39.25
N ASN A 440 -18.81 21.65 40.57
CA ASN A 440 -18.92 22.89 41.33
C ASN A 440 -17.58 23.63 41.42
N SER A 441 -16.48 22.88 41.58
CA SER A 441 -15.12 23.43 41.60
C SER A 441 -14.72 23.97 40.22
N VAL A 442 -15.08 23.27 39.15
CA VAL A 442 -14.89 23.74 37.76
C VAL A 442 -15.65 25.03 37.52
N ASN A 443 -16.92 25.11 37.93
CA ASN A 443 -17.73 26.32 37.81
C ASN A 443 -17.12 27.50 38.58
N ALA A 444 -16.58 27.26 39.77
CA ALA A 444 -15.88 28.30 40.55
C ALA A 444 -14.66 28.84 39.79
N VAL A 445 -13.84 27.96 39.19
CA VAL A 445 -12.68 28.35 38.37
C VAL A 445 -13.11 29.13 37.11
N VAL A 446 -14.19 28.72 36.44
CA VAL A 446 -14.72 29.46 35.28
C VAL A 446 -15.10 30.90 35.68
N GLN A 447 -15.75 31.08 36.83
CA GLN A 447 -16.08 32.41 37.34
C GLN A 447 -14.83 33.22 37.70
N GLU A 448 -13.86 32.59 38.36
CA GLU A 448 -12.57 33.21 38.70
C GLU A 448 -11.82 33.69 37.44
N ILE A 449 -11.74 32.86 36.40
CA ILE A 449 -11.15 33.22 35.11
C ILE A 449 -11.86 34.43 34.49
N CYS A 450 -13.19 34.46 34.54
CA CYS A 450 -13.97 35.59 34.01
C CYS A 450 -13.69 36.90 34.74
N ILE A 451 -13.41 36.85 36.05
CA ILE A 451 -13.08 38.01 36.87
C ILE A 451 -11.63 38.46 36.59
N LEU A 452 -10.67 37.55 36.75
CA LEU A 452 -9.23 37.85 36.62
C LEU A 452 -8.85 38.30 35.20
N TYR A 453 -9.42 37.66 34.19
CA TYR A 453 -9.13 37.93 32.78
C TYR A 453 -10.25 38.72 32.08
N SER A 454 -10.92 39.62 32.81
CA SER A 454 -12.04 40.43 32.32
C SER A 454 -11.75 41.24 31.03
N ARG A 455 -10.48 41.56 30.78
CA ARG A 455 -10.01 42.27 29.57
C ARG A 455 -9.76 41.37 28.36
N ARG A 456 -10.06 40.07 28.44
CA ARG A 456 -9.87 39.08 27.35
C ARG A 456 -11.24 38.61 26.82
N PRO A 457 -11.92 39.39 25.96
CA PRO A 457 -13.27 39.06 25.50
C PRO A 457 -13.31 37.75 24.68
N ALA A 458 -12.28 37.50 23.87
CA ALA A 458 -12.19 36.27 23.08
C ALA A 458 -12.20 35.00 23.96
N LEU A 459 -11.59 35.02 25.16
CA LEU A 459 -11.64 33.89 26.10
C LEU A 459 -13.06 33.62 26.59
N ARG A 460 -13.84 34.67 26.88
CA ARG A 460 -15.25 34.52 27.27
C ARG A 460 -16.10 33.99 26.12
N ASP A 461 -15.79 34.40 24.90
CA ASP A 461 -16.48 33.90 23.71
C ASP A 461 -16.23 32.41 23.51
N GLU A 462 -14.98 31.94 23.64
CA GLU A 462 -14.66 30.49 23.61
C GLU A 462 -15.45 29.73 24.69
N LEU A 463 -15.44 30.21 25.94
CA LEU A 463 -16.19 29.60 27.05
C LEU A 463 -17.71 29.55 26.81
N ARG A 464 -18.29 30.55 26.14
CA ARG A 464 -19.71 30.54 25.73
C ARG A 464 -19.98 29.54 24.62
N GLN A 465 -19.10 29.46 23.62
CA GLN A 465 -19.28 28.58 22.47
C GLN A 465 -19.39 27.11 22.89
N ILE A 466 -18.57 26.69 23.86
CA ILE A 466 -18.60 25.32 24.41
C ILE A 466 -19.63 25.11 25.54
N GLY A 467 -20.41 26.16 25.86
CA GLY A 467 -21.53 26.10 26.81
C GLY A 467 -21.15 26.10 28.29
N LEU A 468 -19.98 26.62 28.67
CA LEU A 468 -19.61 26.83 30.09
C LEU A 468 -20.15 28.16 30.66
N LEU A 469 -20.54 29.09 29.79
CA LEU A 469 -21.21 30.33 30.13
C LEU A 469 -22.56 30.41 29.41
N LYS A 470 -23.56 30.98 30.08
CA LYS A 470 -24.83 31.34 29.43
C LYS A 470 -24.55 32.45 28.41
N LYS A 471 -25.23 32.37 27.25
CA LYS A 471 -25.16 33.41 26.20
C LYS A 471 -25.58 34.77 26.73
#